data_AF-A0A933GW88-F1
#
_entry.id   AF-A0A933GW88-F1
#
_cell.length_a   1.000
_cell.length_b   1.000
_cell.length_c   1.000
_cell.angle_alpha   90.00
_cell.angle_beta   90.00
_cell.angle_gamma   90.00
#
_symmetry.space_group_name_H-M   'P 1'
#
loop_
_entity.id
_entity.type
_entity.pdbx_description
1 polymer ?
#
loop_
_entity_poly.entity_id
_entity_poly.type
_entity_poly.pdbx_seq_one_letter_code
_entity_poly.pdbx_strand_id
1 'polypeptide(L)'
;MIAWFRAEQACLAVKKAVVAVGSGCERIFLASLEDWPGSPWAFHGLVDQRGDPKPVFNALSLLFQTLEGYERVEALDLGEAGIRTFRFALPGGETIVLWADDRVLQTWETPPAEPRRVRLPLARRGGRWTRIPTAKDEETRWTGIAAGQDFVALEIGETPVLVEAGR
;
A
#
# COMPACT_ATOMS: atom_id res chain seq x y z
N MET A 1 13.47 -9.07 -14.27
CA MET A 1 13.82 -7.64 -14.26
C MET A 1 12.61 -6.72 -14.45
N ILE A 2 11.93 -6.67 -15.61
CA ILE A 2 10.79 -5.75 -15.82
C ILE A 2 9.62 -6.00 -14.85
N ALA A 3 9.24 -7.26 -14.62
CA ALA A 3 8.18 -7.60 -13.68
C ALA A 3 8.49 -7.12 -12.25
N TRP A 4 9.74 -7.32 -11.80
CA TRP A 4 10.22 -6.81 -10.51
C TRP A 4 10.12 -5.29 -10.44
N PHE A 5 10.60 -4.57 -11.47
CA PHE A 5 10.51 -3.10 -11.49
C PHE A 5 9.07 -2.60 -11.41
N ARG A 6 8.14 -3.24 -12.12
CA ARG A 6 6.71 -2.89 -12.08
C ARG A 6 6.08 -3.14 -10.71
N ALA A 7 6.44 -4.25 -10.06
CA ALA A 7 6.02 -4.56 -8.70
C ALA A 7 6.56 -3.50 -7.72
N GLU A 8 7.85 -3.17 -7.82
CA GLU A 8 8.50 -2.19 -6.96
C GLU A 8 7.93 -0.78 -7.18
N GLN A 9 7.65 -0.40 -8.43
CA GLN A 9 6.97 0.86 -8.76
C GLN A 9 5.60 0.94 -8.05
N ALA A 10 4.81 -0.14 -8.06
CA ALA A 10 3.51 -0.19 -7.40
C ALA A 10 3.63 -0.02 -5.88
N CYS A 11 4.52 -0.78 -5.24
CA CYS A 11 4.81 -0.70 -3.81
C CYS A 11 5.27 0.72 -3.41
N LEU A 12 6.29 1.25 -4.08
CA LEU A 12 6.86 2.55 -3.73
C LEU A 12 5.90 3.71 -4.00
N ALA A 13 5.06 3.63 -5.03
CA ALA A 13 4.06 4.66 -5.30
C ALA A 13 3.03 4.75 -4.16
N VAL A 14 2.51 3.61 -3.69
CA VAL A 14 1.58 3.56 -2.54
C VAL A 14 2.26 4.08 -1.28
N LYS A 15 3.47 3.60 -0.96
CA LYS A 15 4.23 4.07 0.22
C LYS A 15 4.43 5.58 0.18
N LYS A 16 4.84 6.13 -0.97
CA LYS A 16 5.04 7.58 -1.17
C LYS A 16 3.74 8.35 -0.98
N ALA A 17 2.63 7.87 -1.55
CA ALA A 17 1.34 8.52 -1.40
C ALA A 17 0.88 8.56 0.06
N VAL A 18 0.95 7.42 0.76
CA VAL A 18 0.57 7.31 2.17
C VAL A 18 1.45 8.19 3.06
N VAL A 19 2.77 8.17 2.86
CA VAL A 19 3.71 9.01 3.63
C VAL A 19 3.46 10.50 3.35
N ALA A 20 3.24 10.90 2.10
CA ALA A 20 2.95 12.29 1.76
C ALA A 20 1.67 12.78 2.45
N VAL A 21 0.58 12.02 2.34
CA VAL A 21 -0.69 12.33 3.02
C VAL A 21 -0.51 12.35 4.54
N GLY A 22 0.14 11.33 5.11
CA GLY A 22 0.46 11.26 6.54
C GLY A 22 1.36 12.38 7.05
N SER A 23 2.09 13.06 6.16
CA SER A 23 2.91 14.23 6.46
C SER A 23 2.17 15.56 6.26
N GLY A 24 0.88 15.53 5.93
CA GLY A 24 0.05 16.73 5.75
C GLY A 24 0.04 17.30 4.33
N CYS A 25 0.52 16.57 3.32
CA CYS A 25 0.39 17.02 1.93
C CYS A 25 -1.08 17.00 1.49
N GLU A 26 -1.61 18.17 1.10
CA GLU A 26 -3.00 18.28 0.61
C GLU A 26 -3.20 17.69 -0.79
N ARG A 27 -2.13 17.64 -1.60
CA ARG A 27 -2.16 17.18 -2.99
C ARG A 27 -0.90 16.41 -3.34
N ILE A 28 -1.05 15.38 -4.15
CA ILE A 28 0.05 14.58 -4.71
C ILE A 28 -0.06 14.64 -6.23
N PHE A 29 1.02 15.04 -6.88
CA PHE A 29 1.14 15.01 -8.33
C PHE A 29 2.07 13.87 -8.73
N LEU A 30 1.56 12.95 -9.55
CA LEU A 30 2.37 11.88 -10.14
C LEU A 30 2.95 12.40 -11.47
N ALA A 31 4.26 12.20 -11.64
CA ALA A 31 5.02 12.90 -12.67
C ALA A 31 4.59 12.58 -14.12
N SER A 32 4.14 11.35 -14.39
CA SER A 32 3.74 10.93 -15.74
C SER A 32 2.58 9.94 -15.70
N LEU A 33 1.58 10.18 -16.57
CA LEU A 33 0.46 9.25 -16.75
C LEU A 33 0.89 8.03 -17.57
N GLU A 34 1.64 8.23 -18.65
CA GLU A 34 2.09 7.20 -19.59
C GLU A 34 3.62 7.05 -19.61
N ASP A 35 4.10 5.93 -20.12
CA ASP A 35 5.53 5.65 -20.32
C ASP A 35 6.10 6.45 -21.51
N TRP A 36 7.25 7.13 -21.32
CA TRP A 36 7.87 8.03 -22.31
C TRP A 36 9.17 7.45 -22.89
N PRO A 37 9.10 6.64 -23.97
CA PRO A 37 10.30 6.01 -24.54
C PRO A 37 11.34 7.03 -24.98
N GLY A 38 12.62 6.73 -24.72
CA GLY A 38 13.74 7.63 -25.02
C GLY A 38 14.01 8.71 -23.96
N SER A 39 13.20 8.76 -22.91
CA SER A 39 13.42 9.61 -21.73
C SER A 39 14.10 8.82 -20.61
N PRO A 40 14.87 9.47 -19.71
CA PRO A 40 15.26 8.87 -18.43
C PRO A 40 14.07 8.37 -17.60
N TRP A 41 12.87 8.85 -17.91
CA TRP A 41 11.60 8.51 -17.25
C TRP A 41 10.77 7.46 -18.02
N ALA A 42 11.41 6.68 -18.89
CA ALA A 42 10.72 5.79 -19.83
C ALA A 42 9.74 4.80 -19.21
N PHE A 43 9.87 4.48 -17.92
CA PHE A 43 9.05 3.49 -17.23
C PHE A 43 8.25 4.06 -16.05
N HIS A 44 8.11 5.38 -15.97
CA HIS A 44 7.48 6.05 -14.82
C HIS A 44 5.96 6.17 -14.92
N GLY A 45 5.37 5.88 -16.09
CA GLY A 45 3.94 5.98 -16.33
C GLY A 45 3.12 5.05 -15.44
N LEU A 46 1.87 5.44 -15.22
CA LEU A 46 0.84 4.58 -14.64
C LEU A 46 0.28 3.59 -15.66
N VAL A 47 0.24 3.99 -16.93
CA VAL A 47 -0.08 3.14 -18.08
C VAL A 47 1.15 2.98 -18.97
N ASP A 48 1.16 1.93 -19.79
CA ASP A 48 2.17 1.78 -20.84
C ASP A 48 1.81 2.62 -22.09
N GLN A 49 2.64 2.55 -23.13
CA GLN A 49 2.46 3.32 -24.38
C GLN A 49 1.19 2.97 -25.17
N ARG A 50 0.55 1.85 -24.85
CA ARG A 50 -0.72 1.44 -25.48
C ARG A 50 -1.92 1.92 -24.66
N GLY A 51 -1.67 2.55 -23.52
CA GLY A 51 -2.69 2.92 -22.54
C GLY A 51 -3.08 1.77 -21.61
N ASP A 52 -2.39 0.63 -21.66
CA ASP A 52 -2.73 -0.48 -20.78
C ASP A 52 -2.27 -0.17 -19.34
N PRO A 53 -3.11 -0.41 -18.31
CA PRO A 53 -2.74 -0.15 -16.93
C PRO A 53 -1.58 -1.04 -16.48
N LYS A 54 -0.58 -0.42 -15.85
CA LYS A 54 0.51 -1.11 -15.13
C LYS A 54 0.07 -1.42 -13.70
N PRO A 55 0.78 -2.31 -12.97
CA PRO A 55 0.43 -2.64 -11.58
C PRO A 55 0.28 -1.41 -10.67
N VAL A 56 1.11 -0.38 -10.87
CA VAL A 56 1.04 0.88 -10.12
C VAL A 56 -0.31 1.61 -10.28
N PHE A 57 -0.96 1.52 -11.45
CA PHE A 57 -2.29 2.11 -11.66
C PHE A 57 -3.33 1.43 -10.78
N ASN A 58 -3.35 0.10 -10.77
CA ASN A 58 -4.27 -0.69 -9.95
C ASN A 58 -4.00 -0.50 -8.45
N ALA A 59 -2.73 -0.46 -8.06
CA ALA A 59 -2.30 -0.23 -6.69
C ALA A 59 -2.78 1.12 -6.13
N LEU A 60 -2.58 2.21 -6.89
CA LEU A 60 -3.03 3.53 -6.51
C LEU A 60 -4.54 3.67 -6.59
N SER A 61 -5.20 3.04 -7.58
CA SER A 61 -6.66 3.01 -7.67
C SER A 61 -7.27 2.37 -6.43
N LEU A 62 -6.78 1.20 -6.03
CA LEU A 62 -7.20 0.52 -4.81
C LEU A 62 -6.99 1.41 -3.57
N LEU A 63 -5.79 1.99 -3.42
CA LEU A 63 -5.50 2.88 -2.30
C LEU A 63 -6.47 4.06 -2.22
N PHE A 64 -6.64 4.81 -3.32
CA PHE A 64 -7.46 6.02 -3.32
C PHE A 64 -8.94 5.73 -3.22
N GLN A 65 -9.42 4.61 -3.75
CA GLN A 65 -10.80 4.16 -3.54
C GLN A 65 -11.04 3.76 -2.08
N THR A 66 -10.11 3.02 -1.47
CA THR A 66 -10.22 2.63 -0.05
C THR A 66 -10.15 3.83 0.89
N LEU A 67 -9.36 4.85 0.55
CA LEU A 67 -9.17 6.05 1.36
C LEU A 67 -10.07 7.22 0.95
N GLU A 68 -11.03 7.00 0.05
CA GLU A 68 -11.89 8.07 -0.44
C GLU A 68 -12.64 8.74 0.71
N GLY A 69 -12.50 10.06 0.81
CA GLY A 69 -13.16 10.85 1.85
C GLY A 69 -12.62 10.64 3.27
N TYR A 70 -11.38 10.15 3.43
CA TYR A 70 -10.73 10.15 4.75
C TYR A 70 -10.74 11.55 5.37
N GLU A 71 -10.97 11.63 6.67
CA GLU A 71 -11.09 12.89 7.41
C GLU A 71 -9.79 13.26 8.12
N ARG A 72 -9.06 12.24 8.57
CA ARG A 72 -7.80 12.38 9.31
C ARG A 72 -6.89 11.20 9.06
N VAL A 73 -5.59 11.45 9.08
CA VAL A 73 -4.54 10.43 9.07
C VAL A 73 -3.60 10.66 10.23
N GLU A 74 -3.13 9.58 10.85
CA GLU A 74 -2.06 9.63 11.85
C GLU A 74 -1.11 8.44 11.68
N ALA A 75 0.17 8.66 11.94
CA ALA A 75 1.13 7.56 12.05
C ALA A 75 0.92 6.85 13.39
N LEU A 76 0.90 5.51 13.37
CA LEU A 76 0.81 4.69 14.57
C LEU A 76 2.16 4.04 14.86
N ASP A 77 2.60 4.13 16.11
CA ASP A 77 3.70 3.32 16.61
C ASP A 77 3.15 2.03 17.21
N LEU A 78 3.48 0.90 16.60
CA LEU A 78 3.08 -0.43 17.09
C LEU A 78 4.08 -0.99 18.13
N GLY A 79 5.13 -0.24 18.47
CA GLY A 79 6.24 -0.71 19.32
C GLY A 79 7.17 -1.71 18.61
N GLU A 80 6.96 -1.96 17.32
CA GLU A 80 7.76 -2.85 16.49
C GLU A 80 8.64 -2.04 15.53
N ALA A 81 9.96 -2.08 15.77
CA ALA A 81 10.93 -1.38 14.92
C ALA A 81 10.82 -1.84 13.46
N GLY A 82 10.88 -0.90 12.52
CA GLY A 82 10.84 -1.19 11.08
C GLY A 82 9.47 -1.55 10.53
N ILE A 83 8.39 -1.25 11.26
CA ILE A 83 7.02 -1.30 10.72
C ILE A 83 6.53 0.14 10.56
N ARG A 84 6.03 0.48 9.36
CA ARG A 84 5.35 1.75 9.10
C ARG A 84 3.86 1.50 9.12
N THR A 85 3.13 2.28 9.90
CA THR A 85 1.68 2.13 10.07
C THR A 85 1.02 3.49 10.05
N PHE A 86 -0.05 3.63 9.27
CA PHE A 86 -0.86 4.84 9.16
C PHE A 86 -2.32 4.47 9.35
N ARG A 87 -3.00 5.17 10.25
CA ARG A 87 -4.44 5.03 10.47
C ARG A 87 -5.17 6.20 9.84
N PHE A 88 -6.11 5.87 8.97
CA PHE A 88 -7.02 6.79 8.32
C PHE A 88 -8.40 6.66 8.96
N ALA A 89 -8.92 7.77 9.48
CA ALA A 89 -10.30 7.86 9.93
C ALA A 89 -11.20 8.19 8.73
N LEU A 90 -12.27 7.40 8.55
CA LEU A 90 -13.28 7.60 7.52
C LEU A 90 -14.66 7.70 8.18
N PRO A 91 -15.66 8.35 7.54
CA PRO A 91 -17.02 8.41 8.08
C PRO A 91 -17.61 7.03 8.39
N GLY A 92 -17.15 6.00 7.67
CA GLY A 92 -17.62 4.63 7.76
C GLY A 92 -16.76 3.69 8.61
N GLY A 93 -15.72 4.15 9.31
CA GLY A 93 -14.79 3.30 10.07
C GLY A 93 -13.35 3.81 10.00
N GLU A 94 -12.39 2.90 10.12
CA GLU A 94 -10.98 3.21 9.94
C GLU A 94 -10.33 2.26 8.94
N THR A 95 -9.38 2.79 8.18
CA THR A 95 -8.46 1.99 7.38
C THR A 95 -7.06 2.16 7.92
N ILE A 96 -6.36 1.05 8.11
CA ILE A 96 -4.94 1.03 8.47
C ILE A 96 -4.14 0.60 7.25
N VAL A 97 -3.10 1.37 6.92
CA VAL A 97 -2.12 1.02 5.89
C VAL A 97 -0.78 0.75 6.55
N LEU A 98 -0.18 -0.41 6.27
CA LEU A 98 1.08 -0.80 6.90
C LEU A 98 2.00 -1.64 6.02
N TRP A 99 3.30 -1.58 6.30
CA TRP A 99 4.33 -2.41 5.67
C TRP A 99 5.57 -2.52 6.55
N ALA A 100 6.39 -3.55 6.31
CA ALA A 100 7.75 -3.63 6.83
C ALA A 100 8.69 -2.75 5.99
N ASP A 101 9.57 -2.01 6.66
CA ASP A 101 10.58 -1.13 6.09
C ASP A 101 11.89 -1.32 6.86
N ASP A 102 12.78 -2.14 6.30
CA ASP A 102 14.11 -2.42 6.84
C ASP A 102 15.15 -1.34 6.45
N ARG A 103 14.73 -0.35 5.65
CA ARG A 103 15.56 0.72 5.10
C ARG A 103 16.70 0.23 4.18
N VAL A 104 16.58 -0.98 3.64
CA VAL A 104 17.51 -1.54 2.68
C VAL A 104 17.02 -1.21 1.27
N LEU A 105 17.95 -0.77 0.40
CA LEU A 105 17.62 -0.57 -1.00
C LEU A 105 17.45 -1.94 -1.68
N GLN A 106 16.25 -2.22 -2.13
CA GLN A 106 15.94 -3.44 -2.87
C GLN A 106 16.34 -3.30 -4.34
N THR A 107 16.90 -4.37 -4.90
CA THR A 107 17.21 -4.51 -6.33
C THR A 107 16.60 -5.82 -6.83
N TRP A 108 16.61 -6.04 -8.15
CA TRP A 108 16.13 -7.32 -8.72
C TRP A 108 16.98 -8.54 -8.31
N GLU A 109 18.14 -8.31 -7.68
CA GLU A 109 19.02 -9.36 -7.15
C GLU A 109 18.85 -9.55 -5.64
N THR A 110 18.22 -8.59 -4.96
CA THR A 110 17.99 -8.68 -3.52
C THR A 110 16.84 -9.66 -3.27
N PRO A 111 17.03 -10.72 -2.47
CA PRO A 111 15.94 -11.61 -2.10
C PRO A 111 14.89 -10.83 -1.29
N PRO A 112 13.58 -11.14 -1.43
CA PRO A 112 12.56 -10.53 -0.61
C PRO A 112 12.86 -10.73 0.88
N ALA A 113 12.65 -9.68 1.68
CA ALA A 113 12.76 -9.80 3.12
C ALA A 113 11.74 -10.81 3.67
N GLU A 114 12.14 -11.53 4.72
CA GLU A 114 11.24 -12.46 5.42
C GLU A 114 10.03 -11.70 5.99
N PRO A 115 8.79 -12.20 5.78
CA PRO A 115 7.60 -11.59 6.36
C PRO A 115 7.69 -11.51 7.88
N ARG A 116 7.17 -10.41 8.43
CA ARG A 116 7.13 -10.15 9.86
C ARG A 116 5.71 -10.27 10.36
N ARG A 117 5.55 -10.92 11.51
CA ARG A 117 4.26 -11.06 12.17
C ARG A 117 4.01 -9.84 13.05
N VAL A 118 2.98 -9.06 12.73
CA VAL A 118 2.57 -7.89 13.51
C VAL A 118 1.22 -8.10 14.17
N ARG A 119 0.99 -7.43 15.29
CA ARG A 119 -0.31 -7.40 15.98
C ARG A 119 -0.94 -6.03 15.83
N LEU A 120 -1.99 -5.94 15.03
CA LEU A 120 -2.75 -4.71 14.86
C LEU A 120 -3.90 -4.66 15.85
N PRO A 121 -4.00 -3.61 16.68
CA PRO A 121 -5.21 -3.38 17.45
C PRO A 121 -6.34 -3.06 16.48
N LEU A 122 -7.41 -3.84 16.52
CA LEU A 122 -8.64 -3.55 15.76
C LEU A 122 -9.79 -3.40 16.74
N ALA A 123 -10.75 -2.55 16.39
CA ALA A 123 -12.03 -2.57 17.07
C ALA A 123 -12.62 -3.99 16.97
N ARG A 124 -13.27 -4.48 18.03
CA ARG A 124 -13.88 -5.83 18.16
C ARG A 124 -14.92 -6.19 17.08
N ARG A 125 -15.10 -5.36 16.07
CA ARG A 125 -16.16 -5.41 15.08
C ARG A 125 -15.77 -6.19 13.81
N GLY A 126 -14.58 -6.80 13.81
CA GLY A 126 -14.07 -7.56 12.66
C GLY A 126 -13.57 -6.61 11.57
N GLY A 127 -13.48 -7.09 10.33
CA GLY A 127 -13.01 -6.28 9.22
C GLY A 127 -12.56 -7.11 8.04
N ARG A 128 -11.70 -6.55 7.19
CA ARG A 128 -11.04 -7.26 6.10
C ARG A 128 -9.69 -6.63 5.80
N TRP A 129 -8.81 -7.39 5.16
CA TRP A 129 -7.53 -6.87 4.71
C TRP A 129 -7.16 -7.39 3.32
N THR A 130 -6.28 -6.66 2.64
CA THR A 130 -5.71 -7.04 1.35
C THR A 130 -4.30 -6.51 1.18
N ARG A 131 -3.51 -7.12 0.31
CA ARG A 131 -2.21 -6.60 -0.13
C ARG A 131 -2.39 -5.73 -1.36
N ILE A 132 -1.54 -4.73 -1.50
CA ILE A 132 -1.46 -3.96 -2.74
C ILE A 132 -1.08 -4.89 -3.91
N PRO A 133 -1.80 -4.83 -5.04
CA PRO A 133 -1.45 -5.61 -6.22
C PRO A 133 -0.11 -5.16 -6.80
N THR A 134 0.74 -6.11 -7.16
CA THR A 134 2.10 -5.88 -7.67
C THR A 134 2.34 -6.51 -9.05
N ALA A 135 1.45 -7.40 -9.50
CA ALA A 135 1.51 -7.99 -10.83
C ALA A 135 0.45 -7.41 -11.78
N LYS A 136 0.72 -7.55 -13.09
CA LYS A 136 -0.26 -7.21 -14.13
C LYS A 136 -1.40 -8.22 -14.02
N ASP A 137 -2.63 -7.73 -14.12
CA ASP A 137 -3.86 -8.54 -14.03
C ASP A 137 -4.06 -9.25 -12.67
N GLU A 138 -3.33 -8.84 -11.63
CA GLU A 138 -3.55 -9.31 -10.26
C GLU A 138 -4.87 -8.75 -9.72
N GLU A 139 -5.81 -9.65 -9.43
CA GLU A 139 -7.07 -9.28 -8.79
C GLU A 139 -6.87 -9.00 -7.29
N THR A 140 -7.47 -7.92 -6.80
CA THR A 140 -7.50 -7.64 -5.37
C THR A 140 -8.34 -8.69 -4.63
N ARG A 141 -7.70 -9.40 -3.70
CA ARG A 141 -8.37 -10.39 -2.85
C ARG A 141 -8.46 -9.90 -1.42
N TRP A 142 -9.68 -9.73 -0.92
CA TRP A 142 -9.95 -9.35 0.46
C TRP A 142 -10.10 -10.59 1.33
N THR A 143 -9.41 -10.60 2.47
CA THR A 143 -9.49 -11.64 3.48
C THR A 143 -10.24 -11.11 4.69
N GLY A 144 -11.28 -11.83 5.14
CA GLY A 144 -12.09 -11.43 6.29
C GLY A 144 -11.33 -11.53 7.62
N ILE A 145 -11.65 -10.62 8.54
CA ILE A 145 -11.17 -10.60 9.92
C ILE A 145 -12.38 -10.83 10.83
N ALA A 146 -12.33 -11.87 11.65
CA ALA A 146 -13.41 -12.21 12.56
C ALA A 146 -13.60 -11.13 13.65
N ALA A 147 -14.86 -10.88 14.02
CA ALA A 147 -15.20 -10.03 15.15
C ALA A 147 -14.86 -10.71 16.49
N GLY A 148 -14.78 -9.90 17.56
CA GLY A 148 -14.59 -10.37 18.93
C GLY A 148 -13.14 -10.50 19.40
N GLN A 149 -12.15 -10.22 18.54
CA GLN A 149 -10.74 -10.14 18.94
C GLN A 149 -10.33 -8.68 19.14
N ASP A 150 -9.45 -8.44 20.13
CA ASP A 150 -8.87 -7.10 20.39
C ASP A 150 -7.73 -6.75 19.42
N PHE A 151 -7.25 -7.74 18.67
CA PHE A 151 -6.17 -7.58 17.70
C PHE A 151 -6.32 -8.59 16.56
N VAL A 152 -5.76 -8.25 15.39
CA VAL A 152 -5.48 -9.19 14.30
C VAL A 152 -3.97 -9.41 14.19
N ALA A 153 -3.56 -10.66 13.98
CA ALA A 153 -2.18 -10.98 13.65
C ALA A 153 -2.04 -11.08 12.12
N LEU A 154 -1.12 -10.30 11.54
CA LEU A 154 -0.87 -10.30 10.10
C LEU A 154 0.60 -10.61 9.83
N GLU A 155 0.86 -11.35 8.76
CA GLU A 155 2.19 -11.48 8.19
C GLU A 155 2.36 -10.45 7.08
N ILE A 156 3.23 -9.48 7.32
CA ILE A 156 3.48 -8.36 6.43
C ILE A 156 4.93 -8.36 5.97
N GLY A 157 5.13 -8.10 4.68
CA GLY A 157 6.44 -7.82 4.10
C GLY A 157 6.54 -6.36 3.71
N GLU A 158 7.38 -6.08 2.73
CA GLU A 158 7.57 -4.72 2.20
C GLU A 158 6.38 -4.23 1.36
N THR A 159 5.56 -5.14 0.82
CA THR A 159 4.34 -4.77 0.10
C THR A 159 3.32 -4.20 1.07
N PRO A 160 2.78 -2.98 0.83
CA PRO A 160 1.76 -2.42 1.69
C PRO A 160 0.51 -3.29 1.78
N VAL A 161 -0.04 -3.34 2.99
CA VAL A 161 -1.29 -3.99 3.34
C VAL A 161 -2.30 -2.91 3.71
N LEU A 162 -3.53 -3.09 3.23
CA LEU A 162 -4.69 -2.30 3.63
C LEU A 162 -5.55 -3.15 4.57
N VAL A 163 -5.97 -2.57 5.70
CA VAL A 163 -6.85 -3.22 6.67
C VAL A 163 -8.02 -2.29 6.92
N GLU A 164 -9.22 -2.71 6.54
CA GLU A 164 -10.46 -2.02 6.84
C GLU A 164 -11.07 -2.62 8.10
N ALA A 165 -11.19 -1.82 9.16
CA ALA A 165 -11.90 -2.23 10.37
C ALA A 165 -13.42 -2.14 10.13
N GLY A 166 -14.14 -3.16 10.59
CA GLY A 166 -15.60 -3.24 10.50
C GLY A 166 -16.30 -2.13 11.31
N ARG A 167 -17.49 -1.75 10.82
CA ARG A 167 -18.39 -0.82 11.51
C ARG A 167 -18.97 -1.39 12.79
#